data_AF-A0A7K7XCY6-F1
#
_entry.id   AF-A0A7K7XCY6-F1
#
_cell.length_a   1.000
_cell.length_b   1.000
_cell.length_c   1.000
_cell.angle_alpha   90.00
_cell.angle_beta   90.00
_cell.angle_gamma   90.00
#
_symmetry.space_group_name_H-M   'P 1'
#
loop_
_entity.id
_entity.type
_entity.pdbx_description
1 polymer ?
#
loop_
_entity_poly.entity_id
_entity_poly.type
_entity_poly.pdbx_seq_one_letter_code
_entity_poly.pdbx_strand_id
1 'polypeptide(L)'
;RFEDGTVSFLDIIALKHGFDVLEKLTGGMEKIKQHTFALAHYTYTVLSNLKYANGAPVVRIYSDTDFSNPDVQGPIINFNVLDENGEVLGFSQVDNMASLHNIHVRTGCFCNTGACQMHLGISNEDIQRNLQAGHVCGDNIDLVDGRPTGSVRISFGYMSSFEDAQTFLNFIIATRLSKSDAEIPFQPVTKLATESVPDEHLSFNNADKLSPIWQISDGELGNIPSETETTGSWQPPEPEAESIRAAVSETAVPVCRKGGEPITVAKIYLYPIKSCSAFEVTEWPVGNQGLLYDRNWMVVNQNGVCMTQKQEPRLCLVNPSIDLKQKIMVIQAEGMDPISVSLEDNTGKEAVICESKVCSHRVKTHDCGERIAGWFSTFLGRPCRLIRQSSDMKSKSHQKNTKGLSPATNISLSLVNEAQYLLINVASILQLKEHISARWKEPLEIEELIRRFRANIVISAPESFEEEEWAEISIGALQFQVVGPCSRCQIICIDQQSGERNKEILQSLSAARGRKTNFGIYLMNQPLHSSFSGVLSVGSQVLPVLKENTEIQPPTSSEEKCSG
;
A
#
# COMPACT_ATOMS: atom_id res chain seq x y z
N ARG A 1 -30.52 -0.55 23.40
CA ARG A 1 -29.63 0.54 23.89
C ARG A 1 -28.56 0.69 22.84
N PHE A 2 -28.55 1.78 22.08
CA PHE A 2 -27.72 1.90 20.86
C PHE A 2 -26.58 2.92 20.96
N GLU A 3 -26.25 3.43 22.15
CA GLU A 3 -24.99 4.14 22.37
C GLU A 3 -24.46 3.80 23.77
N ASP A 4 -23.18 3.43 23.85
CA ASP A 4 -22.43 3.27 25.11
C ASP A 4 -21.71 4.60 25.40
N GLY A 5 -22.04 5.24 26.53
CA GLY A 5 -21.35 6.45 27.00
C GLY A 5 -22.22 7.72 27.07
N THR A 6 -21.57 8.84 27.41
CA THR A 6 -22.21 10.17 27.40
C THR A 6 -22.14 10.73 25.99
N VAL A 7 -23.30 11.05 25.40
CA VAL A 7 -23.38 11.59 24.05
C VAL A 7 -22.69 12.96 23.98
N SER A 8 -21.94 13.20 22.91
CA SER A 8 -21.24 14.48 22.68
C SER A 8 -22.26 15.60 22.44
N PHE A 9 -22.62 16.31 23.52
CA PHE A 9 -23.61 17.39 23.47
C PHE A 9 -23.17 18.54 22.54
N LEU A 10 -21.87 18.79 22.41
CA LEU A 10 -21.33 19.77 21.47
C LEU A 10 -21.56 19.36 20.02
N ASP A 11 -21.39 18.08 19.70
CA ASP A 11 -21.63 17.57 18.34
C ASP A 11 -23.12 17.64 17.97
N ILE A 12 -24.02 17.35 18.91
CA ILE A 12 -25.47 17.50 18.70
C ILE A 12 -25.83 18.96 18.37
N ILE A 13 -25.29 19.93 19.12
CA ILE A 13 -25.53 21.35 18.87
C ILE A 13 -24.92 21.75 17.51
N ALA A 14 -23.74 21.23 17.18
CA ALA A 14 -23.07 21.49 15.90
C ALA A 14 -23.87 20.96 14.70
N LEU A 15 -24.69 19.92 14.84
CA LEU A 15 -25.54 19.42 13.75
C LEU A 15 -26.46 20.50 13.19
N LYS A 16 -27.05 21.35 14.04
CA LYS A 16 -27.91 22.45 13.57
C LYS A 16 -27.12 23.39 12.68
N HIS A 17 -25.94 23.81 13.13
CA HIS A 17 -25.06 24.68 12.33
C HIS A 17 -24.63 23.99 11.03
N GLY A 18 -24.34 22.69 11.08
CA GLY A 18 -24.03 21.89 9.90
C GLY A 18 -25.16 21.85 8.88
N PHE A 19 -26.40 21.62 9.33
CA PHE A 19 -27.58 21.64 8.45
C PHE A 19 -27.88 23.03 7.91
N ASP A 20 -27.77 24.09 8.73
CA ASP A 20 -27.96 25.48 8.27
C ASP A 20 -26.92 25.84 7.17
N VAL A 21 -25.66 25.42 7.34
CA VAL A 21 -24.61 25.61 6.35
C VAL A 21 -24.88 24.80 5.09
N LEU A 22 -25.29 23.54 5.23
CA LEU A 22 -25.62 22.68 4.09
C LEU A 22 -26.79 23.27 3.28
N GLU A 23 -27.86 23.69 3.95
CA GLU A 23 -29.01 24.37 3.35
C GLU A 23 -28.59 25.64 2.60
N LYS A 24 -27.74 26.47 3.22
CA LYS A 24 -27.23 27.70 2.60
C LYS A 24 -26.37 27.42 1.36
N LEU A 25 -25.54 26.37 1.38
CA LEU A 25 -24.61 26.06 0.30
C LEU A 25 -25.30 25.37 -0.88
N THR A 26 -26.21 24.44 -0.60
CA THR A 26 -26.80 23.57 -1.64
C THR A 26 -28.23 23.96 -2.00
N GLY A 27 -28.89 24.79 -1.19
CA GLY A 27 -30.32 25.09 -1.31
C GLY A 27 -31.22 23.92 -0.93
N GLY A 28 -30.71 23.00 -0.11
CA GLY A 28 -31.46 21.95 0.55
C GLY A 28 -31.30 20.55 -0.02
N MET A 29 -31.82 19.56 0.72
CA MET A 29 -31.63 18.14 0.41
C MET A 29 -32.26 17.71 -0.93
N GLU A 30 -33.34 18.36 -1.38
CA GLU A 30 -33.97 18.03 -2.65
C GLU A 30 -33.04 18.37 -3.84
N LYS A 31 -32.33 19.51 -3.77
CA LYS A 31 -31.33 19.87 -4.78
C LYS A 31 -30.13 18.93 -4.75
N ILE A 32 -29.68 18.53 -3.55
CA ILE A 32 -28.62 17.52 -3.40
C ILE A 32 -29.06 16.19 -4.03
N LYS A 33 -30.29 15.74 -3.77
CA LYS A 33 -30.85 14.51 -4.34
C LYS A 33 -30.82 14.56 -5.86
N GLN A 34 -31.37 15.62 -6.46
CA GLN A 34 -31.40 15.78 -7.91
C GLN A 34 -30.00 15.87 -8.53
N HIS A 35 -29.10 16.65 -7.93
CA HIS A 35 -27.72 16.80 -8.37
C HIS A 35 -26.95 15.47 -8.37
N THR A 36 -26.91 14.81 -7.21
CA THR A 36 -26.16 13.56 -7.04
C THR A 36 -26.75 12.43 -7.87
N PHE A 37 -28.08 12.39 -8.02
CA PHE A 37 -28.74 11.46 -8.93
C PHE A 37 -28.41 11.72 -10.40
N ALA A 38 -28.37 12.98 -10.86
CA ALA A 38 -28.01 13.30 -12.24
C ALA A 38 -26.59 12.82 -12.58
N LEU A 39 -25.63 13.01 -11.66
CA LEU A 39 -24.27 12.50 -11.81
C LEU A 39 -24.22 10.97 -11.87
N ALA A 40 -24.95 10.30 -10.98
CA ALA A 40 -25.02 8.85 -10.95
C ALA A 40 -25.70 8.29 -12.20
N HIS A 41 -26.85 8.83 -12.60
CA HIS A 41 -27.56 8.42 -13.81
C HIS A 41 -26.67 8.58 -15.05
N TYR A 42 -26.03 9.75 -15.24
CA TYR A 42 -25.07 9.97 -16.33
C TYR A 42 -23.96 8.91 -16.35
N THR A 43 -23.32 8.69 -15.20
CA THR A 43 -22.21 7.74 -15.10
C THR A 43 -22.67 6.30 -15.36
N TYR A 44 -23.83 5.92 -14.81
CA TYR A 44 -24.46 4.62 -15.03
C TYR A 44 -24.78 4.38 -16.51
N THR A 45 -25.38 5.36 -17.19
CA THR A 45 -25.71 5.26 -18.61
C THR A 45 -24.47 5.05 -19.46
N VAL A 46 -23.39 5.79 -19.20
CA VAL A 46 -22.14 5.62 -19.97
C VAL A 46 -21.52 4.26 -19.67
N LEU A 47 -21.34 3.91 -18.39
CA LEU A 47 -20.74 2.63 -17.99
C LEU A 47 -21.48 1.42 -18.57
N SER A 48 -22.82 1.43 -18.55
CA SER A 48 -23.64 0.32 -19.07
C SER A 48 -23.48 0.11 -20.57
N ASN A 49 -23.07 1.15 -21.31
CA ASN A 49 -22.87 1.10 -22.75
C ASN A 49 -21.42 0.84 -23.17
N LEU A 50 -20.45 0.86 -22.24
CA LEU A 50 -19.06 0.59 -22.55
C LEU A 50 -18.84 -0.89 -22.88
N LYS A 51 -18.31 -1.15 -24.09
CA LYS A 51 -18.01 -2.48 -24.59
C LYS A 51 -16.61 -2.52 -25.23
N TYR A 52 -15.99 -3.69 -25.17
CA TYR A 52 -14.80 -4.02 -25.97
C TYR A 52 -15.18 -4.20 -27.45
N ALA A 53 -14.19 -4.20 -28.36
CA ALA A 53 -14.43 -4.40 -29.79
C ALA A 53 -15.12 -5.73 -30.13
N ASN A 54 -14.97 -6.75 -29.28
CA ASN A 54 -15.67 -8.03 -29.40
C ASN A 54 -17.13 -7.99 -28.89
N GLY A 55 -17.60 -6.84 -28.43
CA GLY A 55 -18.94 -6.63 -27.88
C GLY A 55 -19.11 -7.00 -26.41
N ALA A 56 -18.07 -7.53 -25.75
CA ALA A 56 -18.12 -7.86 -24.33
C ALA A 56 -18.22 -6.58 -23.46
N PRO A 57 -18.99 -6.58 -22.37
CA PRO A 57 -19.13 -5.41 -21.50
C PRO A 57 -17.84 -5.12 -20.72
N VAL A 58 -17.52 -3.84 -20.53
CA VAL A 58 -16.34 -3.43 -19.74
C VAL A 58 -16.59 -3.55 -18.24
N VAL A 59 -17.85 -3.46 -17.80
CA VAL A 59 -18.22 -3.55 -16.39
C VAL A 59 -19.46 -4.43 -16.19
N ARG A 60 -19.54 -5.06 -15.02
CA ARG A 60 -20.76 -5.69 -14.50
C ARG A 60 -21.31 -4.83 -13.38
N ILE A 61 -22.44 -4.18 -13.61
CA ILE A 61 -23.11 -3.32 -12.62
C ILE A 61 -24.07 -4.17 -11.79
N TYR A 62 -24.08 -3.94 -10.48
CA TYR A 62 -25.00 -4.55 -9.53
C TYR A 62 -26.01 -3.50 -9.08
N SER A 63 -27.21 -3.60 -9.63
CA SER A 63 -28.32 -2.71 -9.33
C SER A 63 -29.64 -3.47 -9.46
N ASP A 64 -30.57 -3.19 -8.55
CA ASP A 64 -31.94 -3.66 -8.63
C ASP A 64 -32.85 -2.70 -9.42
N THR A 65 -32.33 -1.49 -9.75
CA THR A 65 -33.03 -0.46 -10.51
C THR A 65 -32.27 -0.08 -11.79
N ASP A 66 -32.94 0.62 -12.69
CA ASP A 66 -32.40 1.15 -13.94
C ASP A 66 -31.88 2.60 -13.83
N PHE A 67 -31.77 3.14 -12.60
CA PHE A 67 -31.43 4.55 -12.36
C PHE A 67 -32.40 5.55 -13.00
N SER A 68 -33.68 5.21 -13.18
CA SER A 68 -34.69 6.13 -13.76
C SER A 68 -35.30 7.12 -12.78
N ASN A 69 -35.33 6.81 -11.47
CA ASN A 69 -36.03 7.63 -10.47
C ASN A 69 -35.19 7.90 -9.20
N PRO A 70 -34.95 9.19 -8.84
CA PRO A 70 -34.18 9.58 -7.66
C PRO A 70 -34.81 9.23 -6.31
N ASP A 71 -36.11 8.92 -6.27
CA ASP A 71 -36.81 8.58 -5.01
C ASP A 71 -36.58 7.11 -4.59
N VAL A 72 -36.15 6.26 -5.52
CA VAL A 72 -35.88 4.82 -5.28
C VAL A 72 -34.42 4.44 -5.46
N GLN A 73 -33.65 5.25 -6.20
CA GLN A 73 -32.24 5.00 -6.49
C GLN A 73 -31.35 6.13 -5.98
N GLY A 74 -30.42 5.78 -5.09
CA GLY A 74 -29.41 6.71 -4.58
C GLY A 74 -28.21 6.90 -5.53
N PRO A 75 -27.29 7.81 -5.18
CA PRO A 75 -26.17 8.21 -6.04
C PRO A 75 -24.95 7.27 -5.93
N ILE A 76 -25.18 5.98 -5.73
CA ILE A 76 -24.14 4.96 -5.57
C ILE A 76 -24.27 3.94 -6.69
N ILE A 77 -23.15 3.66 -7.37
CA ILE A 77 -23.07 2.61 -8.39
C ILE A 77 -22.07 1.56 -7.91
N ASN A 78 -22.54 0.32 -7.75
CA ASN A 78 -21.72 -0.84 -7.42
C ASN A 78 -21.44 -1.63 -8.70
N PHE A 79 -20.18 -1.98 -8.96
CA PHE A 79 -19.81 -2.73 -10.16
C PHE A 79 -18.48 -3.46 -9.99
N ASN A 80 -18.23 -4.44 -10.85
CA ASN A 80 -16.91 -5.01 -11.07
C ASN A 80 -16.44 -4.68 -12.49
N VAL A 81 -15.14 -4.45 -12.66
CA VAL A 81 -14.53 -4.23 -13.97
C VAL A 81 -14.19 -5.58 -14.58
N LEU A 82 -14.47 -5.75 -15.87
CA LEU A 82 -14.23 -7.00 -16.60
C LEU A 82 -13.10 -6.82 -17.61
N ASP A 83 -12.41 -7.89 -17.96
CA ASP A 83 -11.50 -7.93 -19.11
C ASP A 83 -12.26 -8.26 -20.42
N GLU A 84 -11.53 -8.34 -21.53
CA GLU A 84 -12.10 -8.65 -22.86
C GLU A 84 -12.66 -10.08 -22.97
N ASN A 85 -12.27 -10.98 -22.06
CA ASN A 85 -12.77 -12.35 -21.96
C ASN A 85 -13.98 -12.47 -21.02
N GLY A 86 -14.32 -11.39 -20.30
CA GLY A 86 -15.40 -11.36 -19.31
C GLY A 86 -14.96 -11.75 -17.90
N GLU A 87 -13.67 -11.94 -17.65
CA GLU A 87 -13.10 -12.24 -16.34
C GLU A 87 -13.06 -10.99 -15.47
N VAL A 88 -13.30 -11.17 -14.17
CA VAL A 88 -13.37 -10.05 -13.23
C VAL A 88 -11.96 -9.58 -12.85
N LEU A 89 -11.72 -8.28 -12.98
CA LEU A 89 -10.57 -7.66 -12.35
C LEU A 89 -10.84 -7.42 -10.88
N GLY A 90 -9.88 -7.82 -10.06
CA GLY A 90 -9.91 -7.63 -8.62
C GLY A 90 -10.09 -6.15 -8.24
N PHE A 91 -10.93 -5.88 -7.24
CA PHE A 91 -11.23 -4.51 -6.84
C PHE A 91 -10.00 -3.78 -6.27
N SER A 92 -9.02 -4.48 -5.70
CA SER A 92 -7.78 -3.88 -5.19
C SER A 92 -6.92 -3.34 -6.33
N GLN A 93 -6.89 -4.06 -7.45
CA GLN A 93 -6.22 -3.62 -8.67
C GLN A 93 -6.90 -2.37 -9.24
N VAL A 94 -8.24 -2.36 -9.29
CA VAL A 94 -9.00 -1.18 -9.75
C VAL A 94 -8.76 0.02 -8.85
N ASP A 95 -8.74 -0.16 -7.52
CA ASP A 95 -8.45 0.92 -6.56
C ASP A 95 -7.03 1.48 -6.72
N ASN A 96 -6.03 0.61 -6.91
CA ASN A 96 -4.65 1.03 -7.17
C ASN A 96 -4.52 1.82 -8.47
N MET A 97 -5.21 1.40 -9.54
CA MET A 97 -5.23 2.14 -10.80
C MET A 97 -6.01 3.45 -10.68
N ALA A 98 -7.17 3.47 -10.03
CA ALA A 98 -7.97 4.67 -9.80
C ALA A 98 -7.15 5.71 -9.01
N SER A 99 -6.43 5.25 -7.98
CA SER A 99 -5.53 6.10 -7.19
C SER A 99 -4.51 6.80 -8.09
N LEU A 100 -3.91 6.12 -9.08
CA LEU A 100 -3.00 6.75 -10.05
C LEU A 100 -3.63 7.91 -10.83
N HIS A 101 -4.95 7.90 -11.01
CA HIS A 101 -5.68 8.99 -11.65
C HIS A 101 -6.20 10.02 -10.62
N ASN A 102 -5.72 9.98 -9.37
CA ASN A 102 -6.20 10.77 -8.24
C ASN A 102 -7.69 10.55 -7.94
N ILE A 103 -8.20 9.35 -8.23
CA ILE A 103 -9.58 8.95 -7.97
C ILE A 103 -9.59 8.03 -6.76
N HIS A 104 -10.50 8.31 -5.83
CA HIS A 104 -10.71 7.48 -4.65
C HIS A 104 -12.04 6.73 -4.81
N VAL A 105 -11.96 5.40 -4.89
CA VAL A 105 -13.13 4.53 -4.93
C VAL A 105 -13.28 3.79 -3.60
N ARG A 106 -14.47 3.26 -3.33
CA ARG A 106 -14.67 2.35 -2.20
C ARG A 106 -14.71 0.92 -2.72
N THR A 107 -13.98 0.02 -2.07
CA THR A 107 -13.91 -1.39 -2.45
C THR A 107 -14.34 -2.30 -1.31
N GLY A 108 -14.47 -3.60 -1.61
CA GLY A 108 -14.85 -4.63 -0.65
C GLY A 108 -16.28 -5.13 -0.80
N CYS A 109 -16.74 -5.88 0.19
CA CYS A 109 -18.09 -6.42 0.27
C CYS A 109 -19.15 -5.28 0.31
N PHE A 110 -20.38 -5.56 -0.11
CA PHE A 110 -21.51 -4.63 -0.28
C PHE A 110 -21.99 -3.95 1.03
N CYS A 111 -21.18 -3.96 2.10
CA CYS A 111 -21.51 -3.61 3.49
C CYS A 111 -22.67 -4.43 4.10
N ASN A 112 -23.16 -5.41 3.35
CA ASN A 112 -24.15 -6.39 3.74
C ASN A 112 -23.73 -7.73 3.11
N THR A 113 -23.42 -8.70 3.96
CA THR A 113 -22.95 -10.02 3.51
C THR A 113 -23.99 -10.74 2.66
N GLY A 114 -25.30 -10.59 2.98
CA GLY A 114 -26.38 -11.18 2.18
C GLY A 114 -26.47 -10.59 0.77
N ALA A 115 -26.28 -9.28 0.63
CA ALA A 115 -26.19 -8.64 -0.69
C ALA A 115 -24.96 -9.12 -1.48
N CYS A 116 -23.84 -9.35 -0.79
CA CYS A 116 -22.63 -9.92 -1.39
C CYS A 116 -22.87 -11.33 -1.91
N GLN A 117 -23.50 -12.20 -1.11
CA GLN A 117 -23.88 -13.55 -1.54
C GLN A 117 -24.80 -13.54 -2.74
N MET A 118 -25.82 -12.69 -2.71
CA MET A 118 -26.81 -12.58 -3.78
C MET A 118 -26.17 -12.10 -5.09
N HIS A 119 -25.45 -10.98 -5.06
CA HIS A 119 -24.93 -10.36 -6.28
C HIS A 119 -23.66 -11.05 -6.83
N LEU A 120 -22.84 -11.66 -5.96
CA LEU A 120 -21.60 -12.34 -6.37
C LEU A 120 -21.75 -13.86 -6.47
N GLY A 121 -22.91 -14.42 -6.09
CA GLY A 121 -23.15 -15.87 -6.12
C GLY A 121 -22.29 -16.65 -5.12
N ILE A 122 -21.97 -16.05 -3.97
CA ILE A 122 -21.12 -16.65 -2.94
C ILE A 122 -21.98 -17.52 -2.01
N SER A 123 -21.60 -18.80 -1.85
CA SER A 123 -22.30 -19.72 -0.96
C SER A 123 -21.98 -19.48 0.52
N ASN A 124 -22.74 -20.10 1.42
CA ASN A 124 -22.45 -20.03 2.85
C ASN A 124 -21.11 -20.71 3.17
N GLU A 125 -20.82 -21.80 2.47
CA GLU A 125 -19.58 -22.57 2.57
C GLU A 125 -18.38 -21.73 2.14
N ASP A 126 -18.52 -20.97 1.05
CA ASP A 126 -17.48 -20.04 0.57
C ASP A 126 -17.17 -18.96 1.60
N ILE A 127 -18.19 -18.36 2.23
CA ILE A 127 -17.99 -17.36 3.29
C ILE A 127 -17.25 -17.96 4.48
N GLN A 128 -17.63 -19.17 4.90
CA GLN A 128 -16.97 -19.84 6.01
C GLN A 128 -15.51 -20.15 5.68
N ARG A 129 -15.22 -20.64 4.46
CA ARG A 129 -13.86 -20.88 3.99
C ARG A 129 -13.04 -19.58 3.96
N ASN A 130 -13.60 -18.51 3.40
CA ASN A 130 -12.93 -17.20 3.35
C ASN A 130 -12.62 -16.66 4.75
N LEU A 131 -13.58 -16.76 5.68
CA LEU A 131 -13.37 -16.35 7.07
C LEU A 131 -12.28 -17.18 7.76
N GLN A 132 -12.26 -18.50 7.55
CA GLN A 132 -11.23 -19.39 8.08
C GLN A 132 -9.85 -19.10 7.49
N ALA A 133 -9.80 -18.66 6.23
CA ALA A 133 -8.58 -18.18 5.57
C ALA A 133 -8.16 -16.76 6.02
N GLY A 134 -8.92 -16.11 6.90
CA GLY A 134 -8.61 -14.78 7.45
C GLY A 134 -9.02 -13.62 6.56
N HIS A 135 -9.89 -13.83 5.55
CA HIS A 135 -10.37 -12.77 4.65
C HIS A 135 -11.16 -11.70 5.41
N VAL A 136 -10.88 -10.43 5.10
CA VAL A 136 -11.57 -9.26 5.64
C VAL A 136 -12.09 -8.40 4.49
N CYS A 137 -13.27 -7.79 4.68
CA CYS A 137 -13.86 -6.88 3.70
C CYS A 137 -12.90 -5.75 3.32
N GLY A 138 -12.54 -5.68 2.03
CA GLY A 138 -11.66 -4.65 1.49
C GLY A 138 -10.17 -4.94 1.67
N ASP A 139 -9.79 -6.19 1.97
CA ASP A 139 -8.40 -6.65 1.89
C ASP A 139 -7.92 -6.80 0.43
N ASN A 140 -6.70 -7.31 0.25
CA ASN A 140 -6.13 -7.55 -1.08
C ASN A 140 -6.46 -8.95 -1.64
N ILE A 141 -7.31 -9.72 -0.97
CA ILE A 141 -7.79 -11.03 -1.42
C ILE A 141 -9.15 -10.80 -2.10
N ASP A 142 -9.09 -10.17 -3.27
CA ASP A 142 -10.26 -9.69 -4.00
C ASP A 142 -10.82 -10.71 -5.00
N LEU A 143 -10.06 -11.76 -5.33
CA LEU A 143 -10.46 -12.89 -6.17
C LEU A 143 -10.08 -14.22 -5.49
N VAL A 144 -11.06 -15.11 -5.30
CA VAL A 144 -10.86 -16.48 -4.80
C VAL A 144 -11.41 -17.45 -5.85
N ASP A 145 -10.58 -18.36 -6.36
CA ASP A 145 -10.94 -19.28 -7.46
C ASP A 145 -11.54 -18.54 -8.68
N GLY A 146 -11.01 -17.36 -9.01
CA GLY A 146 -11.49 -16.49 -10.09
C GLY A 146 -12.79 -15.73 -9.77
N ARG A 147 -13.39 -15.92 -8.58
CA ARG A 147 -14.62 -15.24 -8.17
C ARG A 147 -14.32 -14.02 -7.31
N PRO A 148 -14.97 -12.88 -7.56
CA PRO A 148 -14.81 -11.71 -6.71
C PRO A 148 -15.37 -11.92 -5.30
N THR A 149 -14.65 -11.42 -4.30
CA THR A 149 -15.11 -11.37 -2.90
C THR A 149 -15.85 -10.07 -2.56
N GLY A 150 -15.89 -9.12 -3.50
CA GLY A 150 -16.47 -7.79 -3.34
C GLY A 150 -16.57 -7.02 -4.66
N SER A 151 -16.96 -5.75 -4.57
CA SER A 151 -17.16 -4.86 -5.72
C SER A 151 -16.50 -3.50 -5.52
N VAL A 152 -16.38 -2.76 -6.62
CA VAL A 152 -15.98 -1.35 -6.64
C VAL A 152 -17.24 -0.50 -6.55
N ARG A 153 -17.17 0.58 -5.78
CA ARG A 153 -18.31 1.46 -5.49
C ARG A 153 -17.90 2.91 -5.68
N ILE A 154 -18.65 3.58 -6.54
CA ILE A 154 -18.58 5.04 -6.70
C ILE A 154 -19.77 5.68 -6.01
N SER A 155 -19.54 6.77 -5.29
CA SER A 155 -20.56 7.48 -4.51
C SER A 155 -20.42 8.97 -4.77
N PHE A 156 -21.43 9.57 -5.38
CA PHE A 156 -21.44 11.01 -5.63
C PHE A 156 -22.02 11.75 -4.43
N GLY A 157 -21.30 12.77 -3.95
CA GLY A 157 -21.74 13.66 -2.88
C GLY A 157 -22.14 15.02 -3.42
N TYR A 158 -22.67 15.90 -2.56
CA TYR A 158 -23.08 17.25 -2.97
C TYR A 158 -21.93 18.12 -3.50
N MET A 159 -20.67 17.77 -3.16
CA MET A 159 -19.47 18.45 -3.66
C MET A 159 -18.91 17.83 -4.95
N SER A 160 -19.43 16.66 -5.36
CA SER A 160 -19.01 16.04 -6.62
C SER A 160 -19.51 16.85 -7.79
N SER A 161 -18.71 16.92 -8.84
CA SER A 161 -18.96 17.68 -10.06
C SER A 161 -19.20 16.75 -11.25
N PHE A 162 -19.64 17.32 -12.37
CA PHE A 162 -19.75 16.58 -13.62
C PHE A 162 -18.36 16.18 -14.15
N GLU A 163 -17.37 17.03 -13.92
CA GLU A 163 -15.96 16.81 -14.24
C GLU A 163 -15.40 15.61 -13.46
N ASP A 164 -15.81 15.41 -12.20
CA ASP A 164 -15.41 14.22 -11.43
C ASP A 164 -15.95 12.93 -12.07
N ALA A 165 -17.23 12.94 -12.49
CA ALA A 165 -17.84 11.82 -13.19
C ALA A 165 -17.14 11.53 -14.52
N GLN A 166 -16.85 12.56 -15.31
CA GLN A 166 -16.10 12.42 -16.57
C GLN A 166 -14.67 11.92 -16.34
N THR A 167 -13.98 12.42 -15.32
CA THR A 167 -12.63 11.99 -14.96
C THR A 167 -12.62 10.49 -14.64
N PHE A 168 -13.62 10.01 -13.89
CA PHE A 168 -13.80 8.60 -13.60
C PHE A 168 -14.08 7.75 -14.86
N LEU A 169 -14.98 8.20 -15.74
CA LEU A 169 -15.29 7.50 -16.99
C LEU A 169 -14.07 7.42 -17.91
N ASN A 170 -13.35 8.53 -18.06
CA ASN A 170 -12.12 8.60 -18.84
C ASN A 170 -11.04 7.68 -18.28
N PHE A 171 -10.96 7.52 -16.95
CA PHE A 171 -10.08 6.54 -16.31
C PHE A 171 -10.44 5.10 -16.73
N ILE A 172 -11.72 4.71 -16.69
CA ILE A 172 -12.14 3.36 -17.12
C ILE A 172 -11.79 3.15 -18.60
N ILE A 173 -12.12 4.11 -19.46
CA ILE A 173 -11.83 4.05 -20.90
C ILE A 173 -10.32 3.93 -21.14
N ALA A 174 -9.50 4.81 -20.55
CA ALA A 174 -8.06 4.83 -20.77
C ALA A 174 -7.33 3.58 -20.24
N THR A 175 -7.86 2.96 -19.19
CA THR A 175 -7.24 1.75 -18.61
C THR A 175 -7.72 0.46 -19.24
N ARG A 176 -8.93 0.43 -19.82
CA ARG A 176 -9.54 -0.81 -20.35
C ARG A 176 -9.57 -0.87 -21.86
N LEU A 177 -9.90 0.23 -22.53
CA LEU A 177 -10.12 0.27 -23.97
C LEU A 177 -8.84 0.73 -24.69
N SER A 178 -8.54 0.10 -25.82
CA SER A 178 -7.46 0.56 -26.70
C SER A 178 -7.94 1.73 -27.57
N LYS A 179 -7.01 2.46 -28.21
CA LYS A 179 -7.37 3.62 -29.07
C LYS A 179 -8.30 3.25 -30.23
N SER A 180 -8.34 1.98 -30.66
CA SER A 180 -9.24 1.48 -31.70
C SER A 180 -10.64 1.10 -31.20
N ASP A 181 -10.81 0.94 -29.88
CA ASP A 181 -12.08 0.52 -29.27
C ASP A 181 -12.92 1.71 -28.79
N ALA A 182 -12.38 2.93 -28.88
CA ALA A 182 -12.98 4.15 -28.37
C ALA A 182 -13.92 4.82 -29.39
N GLU A 183 -14.98 4.14 -29.84
CA GLU A 183 -16.14 4.84 -30.39
C GLU A 183 -17.00 5.34 -29.23
N ILE A 184 -16.66 6.51 -28.70
CA ILE A 184 -17.45 7.12 -27.65
C ILE A 184 -18.69 7.77 -28.29
N PRO A 185 -19.92 7.47 -27.84
CA PRO A 185 -21.10 8.22 -28.25
C PRO A 185 -21.09 9.57 -27.52
N PHE A 186 -20.24 10.52 -27.94
CA PHE A 186 -20.33 11.91 -27.50
C PHE A 186 -20.82 12.80 -28.63
N GLN A 187 -21.99 13.41 -28.43
CA GLN A 187 -22.23 14.76 -28.96
C GLN A 187 -21.74 15.78 -27.92
N PRO A 188 -20.88 16.73 -28.29
CA PRO A 188 -20.56 17.84 -27.41
C PRO A 188 -21.82 18.70 -27.27
N VAL A 189 -22.30 18.88 -26.03
CA VAL A 189 -23.31 19.91 -25.75
C VAL A 189 -22.67 21.25 -26.09
N THR A 190 -23.00 21.75 -27.29
CA THR A 190 -22.60 23.07 -27.73
C THR A 190 -23.36 24.05 -26.85
N LYS A 191 -22.63 25.03 -26.29
CA LYS A 191 -23.11 26.13 -25.45
C LYS A 191 -24.56 26.49 -25.79
N LEU A 192 -25.50 26.26 -24.86
CA LEU A 192 -26.78 26.96 -24.91
C LEU A 192 -26.46 28.45 -24.95
N ALA A 193 -26.91 29.10 -26.03
CA ALA A 193 -26.88 30.54 -26.17
C ALA A 193 -27.54 31.16 -24.93
N THR A 194 -26.75 31.91 -24.18
CA THR A 194 -27.23 32.78 -23.12
C THR A 194 -27.93 33.95 -23.78
N GLU A 195 -29.25 34.01 -23.68
CA GLU A 195 -29.97 35.25 -23.88
C GLU A 195 -29.51 36.27 -22.84
N SER A 196 -29.06 37.41 -23.33
CA SER A 196 -28.56 38.56 -22.59
C SER A 196 -29.69 39.36 -21.94
N VAL A 197 -29.57 39.67 -20.65
CA VAL A 197 -30.30 40.76 -19.95
C VAL A 197 -29.31 41.43 -18.96
N PRO A 198 -29.35 42.77 -18.76
CA PRO A 198 -28.15 43.61 -18.67
C PRO A 198 -27.49 43.78 -17.30
N ASP A 199 -26.23 44.24 -17.39
CA ASP A 199 -25.33 44.78 -16.37
C ASP A 199 -25.99 45.79 -15.40
N GLU A 200 -25.74 45.58 -14.11
CA GLU A 200 -25.42 46.68 -13.19
C GLU A 200 -24.08 46.40 -12.50
N HIS A 201 -23.10 47.23 -12.87
CA HIS A 201 -21.76 47.30 -12.30
C HIS A 201 -21.78 47.64 -10.82
N LEU A 202 -20.87 47.05 -10.04
CA LEU A 202 -20.07 47.76 -9.04
C LEU A 202 -18.72 47.06 -8.87
N SER A 203 -17.69 47.68 -9.42
CA SER A 203 -16.27 47.30 -9.33
C SER A 203 -15.62 47.92 -8.09
N PHE A 204 -14.79 47.15 -7.40
CA PHE A 204 -13.75 47.68 -6.51
C PHE A 204 -12.44 46.91 -6.76
N ASN A 205 -11.57 47.55 -7.55
CA ASN A 205 -10.14 47.27 -7.60
C ASN A 205 -9.43 48.34 -6.77
N ASN A 206 -8.50 47.93 -5.92
CA ASN A 206 -7.20 48.57 -5.59
C ASN A 206 -6.54 47.71 -4.50
N ALA A 207 -5.45 47.01 -4.81
CA ALA A 207 -4.05 47.46 -4.70
C ALA A 207 -3.51 47.31 -3.26
N ASP A 208 -2.56 46.41 -3.02
CA ASP A 208 -1.13 46.79 -3.01
C ASP A 208 -0.19 45.64 -2.61
N LYS A 209 0.96 45.65 -3.30
CA LYS A 209 2.20 44.97 -2.97
C LYS A 209 2.72 45.47 -1.63
N LEU A 210 3.36 44.63 -0.82
CA LEU A 210 4.46 45.04 0.08
C LEU A 210 5.26 43.80 0.53
N SER A 211 6.50 43.70 0.05
CA SER A 211 7.58 42.87 0.60
C SER A 211 8.34 43.67 1.66
N PRO A 212 8.96 43.02 2.66
CA PRO A 212 10.13 43.62 3.32
C PRO A 212 11.38 42.76 3.18
N ILE A 213 12.40 43.39 2.61
CA ILE A 213 13.83 43.07 2.74
C ILE A 213 14.30 43.50 4.14
N TRP A 214 15.15 42.69 4.78
CA TRP A 214 16.05 43.16 5.85
C TRP A 214 17.47 42.66 5.56
N GLN A 215 18.37 43.61 5.25
CA GLN A 215 19.83 43.45 5.24
C GLN A 215 20.40 43.94 6.58
N ILE A 216 21.31 43.17 7.20
CA ILE A 216 22.29 43.58 8.24
C ILE A 216 23.43 42.53 8.11
N SER A 217 24.56 42.75 7.44
CA SER A 217 25.78 43.56 7.70
C SER A 217 26.97 42.67 8.09
N ASP A 218 28.08 42.87 7.38
CA ASP A 218 29.39 42.23 7.50
C ASP A 218 30.06 42.37 8.88
N GLY A 219 30.94 41.41 9.19
CA GLY A 219 31.80 41.43 10.38
C GLY A 219 32.83 40.29 10.46
N GLU A 220 33.93 40.50 9.75
CA GLU A 220 35.32 40.10 10.08
C GLU A 220 35.87 38.67 9.90
N LEU A 221 36.98 38.64 9.15
CA LEU A 221 37.98 37.59 8.94
C LEU A 221 38.76 37.25 10.22
N GLY A 222 39.10 35.97 10.36
CA GLY A 222 40.23 35.49 11.17
C GLY A 222 40.85 34.24 10.54
N ASN A 223 42.17 34.28 10.33
CA ASN A 223 42.98 33.33 9.56
C ASN A 223 43.27 31.96 10.24
N ILE A 224 43.46 30.96 9.35
CA ILE A 224 44.18 29.65 9.32
C ILE A 224 45.30 29.40 10.38
N PRO A 225 45.69 28.14 10.73
CA PRO A 225 46.31 27.09 9.86
C PRO A 225 45.62 25.71 9.98
N SER A 226 45.43 24.87 8.96
CA SER A 226 46.37 24.05 8.15
C SER A 226 47.39 23.23 8.95
N GLU A 227 47.06 21.96 9.20
CA GLU A 227 48.06 20.89 9.42
C GLU A 227 47.72 19.68 8.53
N THR A 228 48.72 19.33 7.72
CA THR A 228 48.87 18.14 6.89
C THR A 228 49.66 17.07 7.64
N GLU A 229 49.70 15.87 7.04
CA GLU A 229 50.49 14.67 7.40
C GLU A 229 49.74 13.67 8.31
N THR A 230 49.72 12.35 8.10
CA THR A 230 50.46 11.49 7.19
C THR A 230 49.69 10.18 7.01
N THR A 231 49.92 9.55 5.86
CA THR A 231 49.64 8.16 5.51
C THR A 231 50.04 7.14 6.59
N GLY A 232 49.18 6.14 6.82
CA GLY A 232 49.51 4.93 7.56
C GLY A 232 48.68 3.75 7.04
N SER A 233 49.25 3.01 6.09
CA SER A 233 48.74 1.74 5.58
C SER A 233 48.77 0.66 6.66
N TRP A 234 47.64 0.03 6.98
CA TRP A 234 47.61 -1.21 7.76
C TRP A 234 46.41 -2.09 7.35
N GLN A 235 46.69 -3.18 6.65
CA GLN A 235 45.87 -4.42 6.65
C GLN A 235 46.13 -5.17 7.96
N PRO A 236 45.18 -5.96 8.47
CA PRO A 236 45.29 -7.44 8.40
C PRO A 236 43.90 -8.16 8.50
N PRO A 237 43.80 -9.48 8.77
CA PRO A 237 44.08 -10.62 7.90
C PRO A 237 42.86 -11.57 7.73
N GLU A 238 42.83 -12.37 6.66
CA GLU A 238 42.11 -13.66 6.61
C GLU A 238 42.85 -14.69 7.49
N PRO A 239 42.22 -15.73 8.10
CA PRO A 239 41.57 -16.82 7.33
C PRO A 239 40.48 -17.68 8.04
N GLU A 240 40.10 -18.75 7.33
CA GLU A 240 39.63 -20.07 7.79
C GLU A 240 38.12 -20.32 7.93
N ALA A 241 37.59 -20.86 6.83
CA ALA A 241 36.39 -21.65 6.76
C ALA A 241 36.62 -23.06 7.34
N GLU A 242 35.78 -23.51 8.28
CA GLU A 242 35.44 -24.93 8.38
C GLU A 242 34.12 -25.19 9.14
N SER A 243 33.19 -25.81 8.40
CA SER A 243 32.28 -26.90 8.81
C SER A 243 31.42 -26.76 10.07
N ILE A 244 30.12 -26.44 9.87
CA ILE A 244 29.05 -26.93 10.74
C ILE A 244 27.91 -27.47 9.86
N ARG A 245 27.87 -28.79 9.68
CA ARG A 245 26.67 -29.52 9.23
C ARG A 245 25.78 -29.74 10.46
N ALA A 246 24.55 -29.23 10.44
CA ALA A 246 23.53 -29.64 11.39
C ALA A 246 22.15 -29.70 10.74
N ALA A 247 21.63 -30.93 10.72
CA ALA A 247 20.22 -31.36 10.70
C ALA A 247 19.25 -30.70 9.70
N VAL A 248 19.12 -31.33 8.53
CA VAL A 248 18.00 -31.14 7.60
C VAL A 248 16.82 -32.00 8.05
N SER A 249 15.61 -31.42 8.07
CA SER A 249 14.34 -32.10 8.29
C SER A 249 13.99 -33.02 7.10
N GLU A 250 13.64 -34.28 7.37
CA GLU A 250 13.51 -35.38 6.40
C GLU A 250 12.32 -35.31 5.40
N THR A 251 11.70 -34.15 5.14
CA THR A 251 10.48 -34.11 4.31
C THR A 251 10.40 -33.06 3.20
N ALA A 252 11.47 -32.32 2.89
CA ALA A 252 11.51 -31.50 1.66
C ALA A 252 12.92 -31.50 1.08
N VAL A 253 13.08 -31.90 -0.18
CA VAL A 253 14.36 -31.88 -0.87
C VAL A 253 14.57 -30.47 -1.43
N PRO A 254 15.57 -29.70 -0.96
CA PRO A 254 15.92 -28.43 -1.58
C PRO A 254 16.36 -28.70 -3.02
N VAL A 255 15.67 -28.08 -3.98
CA VAL A 255 15.98 -28.26 -5.39
C VAL A 255 17.22 -27.44 -5.71
N CYS A 256 18.40 -28.06 -5.59
CA CYS A 256 19.60 -27.57 -6.25
C CYS A 256 19.43 -27.80 -7.75
N ARG A 257 19.09 -26.76 -8.52
CA ARG A 257 19.20 -26.81 -9.98
C ARG A 257 20.66 -27.16 -10.32
N LYS A 258 20.89 -28.33 -10.93
CA LYS A 258 22.23 -28.74 -11.37
C LYS A 258 22.73 -27.75 -12.41
N GLY A 259 23.64 -26.85 -12.01
CA GLY A 259 24.37 -25.94 -12.91
C GLY A 259 23.89 -24.48 -12.96
N GLY A 260 22.99 -24.05 -12.08
CA GLY A 260 22.61 -22.63 -11.95
C GLY A 260 23.53 -21.85 -11.01
N GLU A 261 23.72 -20.56 -11.25
CA GLU A 261 24.35 -19.66 -10.28
C GLU A 261 23.60 -19.71 -8.93
N PRO A 262 24.31 -19.69 -7.78
CA PRO A 262 23.66 -19.76 -6.48
C PRO A 262 22.82 -18.52 -6.22
N ILE A 263 21.57 -18.71 -5.79
CA ILE A 263 20.71 -17.61 -5.34
C ILE A 263 21.27 -17.08 -4.02
N THR A 264 21.52 -15.77 -3.95
CA THR A 264 22.14 -15.13 -2.78
C THR A 264 21.39 -13.88 -2.37
N VAL A 265 21.47 -13.53 -1.08
CA VAL A 265 20.98 -12.24 -0.58
C VAL A 265 21.91 -11.14 -1.09
N ALA A 266 21.42 -10.26 -1.94
CA ALA A 266 22.17 -9.16 -2.51
C ALA A 266 22.16 -7.92 -1.59
N LYS A 267 21.01 -7.57 -1.01
CA LYS A 267 20.89 -6.41 -0.11
C LYS A 267 19.84 -6.64 0.98
N ILE A 268 20.04 -5.97 2.11
CA ILE A 268 19.09 -5.95 3.22
C ILE A 268 18.74 -4.49 3.54
N TYR A 269 17.45 -4.19 3.61
CA TYR A 269 16.96 -2.87 3.98
C TYR A 269 15.99 -2.92 5.16
N LEU A 270 16.16 -1.94 6.04
CA LEU A 270 15.24 -1.62 7.10
C LEU A 270 14.54 -0.30 6.84
N TYR A 271 13.34 -0.15 7.39
CA TYR A 271 12.61 1.10 7.38
C TYR A 271 12.11 1.34 8.80
N PRO A 272 13.00 1.77 9.72
CA PRO A 272 12.66 1.99 11.13
C PRO A 272 11.40 2.84 11.31
N ILE A 273 11.32 3.93 10.55
CA ILE A 273 10.16 4.82 10.53
C ILE A 273 9.32 4.52 9.30
N LYS A 274 8.03 4.21 9.50
CA LYS A 274 7.06 3.98 8.43
C LYS A 274 7.07 5.14 7.45
N SER A 275 7.08 4.82 6.15
CA SER A 275 7.12 5.77 5.04
C SER A 275 8.42 6.58 4.86
N CYS A 276 9.43 6.40 5.72
CA CYS A 276 10.73 7.06 5.58
C CYS A 276 11.70 6.24 4.71
N SER A 277 12.89 6.77 4.46
CA SER A 277 13.90 6.16 3.59
C SER A 277 14.43 4.81 4.13
N ALA A 278 15.14 4.08 3.27
CA ALA A 278 15.73 2.80 3.60
C ALA A 278 17.04 2.96 4.37
N PHE A 279 17.23 2.15 5.40
CA PHE A 279 18.50 1.91 6.07
C PHE A 279 19.11 0.61 5.55
N GLU A 280 20.14 0.73 4.70
CA GLU A 280 20.86 -0.42 4.10
C GLU A 280 21.87 -0.99 5.11
N VAL A 281 21.86 -2.32 5.25
CA VAL A 281 22.72 -3.05 6.20
C VAL A 281 23.29 -4.31 5.56
N THR A 282 24.45 -4.76 6.06
CA THR A 282 25.10 -5.99 5.63
C THR A 282 24.65 -7.20 6.45
N GLU A 283 24.34 -7.00 7.72
CA GLU A 283 23.83 -8.02 8.62
C GLU A 283 22.83 -7.40 9.59
N TRP A 284 21.76 -8.12 9.94
CA TRP A 284 20.78 -7.62 10.89
C TRP A 284 20.06 -8.72 11.69
N PRO A 285 19.77 -8.50 12.98
CA PRO A 285 18.99 -9.46 13.78
C PRO A 285 17.55 -9.59 13.29
N VAL A 286 17.08 -10.83 13.24
CA VAL A 286 15.69 -11.18 12.99
C VAL A 286 14.95 -11.33 14.33
N GLY A 287 13.83 -10.63 14.46
CA GLY A 287 12.92 -10.73 15.60
C GLY A 287 11.61 -11.45 15.25
N ASN A 288 10.73 -11.58 16.25
CA ASN A 288 9.44 -12.28 16.09
C ASN A 288 8.44 -11.54 15.18
N GLN A 289 8.65 -10.25 14.92
CA GLN A 289 7.76 -9.40 14.14
C GLN A 289 8.33 -9.00 12.77
N GLY A 290 9.56 -9.39 12.45
CA GLY A 290 10.30 -8.85 11.30
C GLY A 290 11.78 -8.68 11.60
N LEU A 291 12.49 -7.93 10.77
CA LEU A 291 13.81 -7.42 11.11
C LEU A 291 13.70 -6.56 12.38
N LEU A 292 14.65 -6.69 13.31
CA LEU A 292 14.60 -5.96 14.57
C LEU A 292 14.48 -4.45 14.32
N TYR A 293 13.52 -3.79 14.97
CA TYR A 293 13.22 -2.35 14.82
C TYR A 293 12.63 -1.90 13.47
N ASP A 294 12.31 -2.81 12.57
CA ASP A 294 11.70 -2.47 11.29
C ASP A 294 10.24 -2.03 11.47
N ARG A 295 9.89 -0.82 10.99
CA ARG A 295 8.56 -0.20 11.08
C ARG A 295 8.05 0.00 12.52
N ASN A 296 8.94 0.08 13.50
CA ASN A 296 8.57 0.31 14.90
C ASN A 296 8.11 1.76 15.20
N TRP A 297 8.37 2.71 14.30
CA TRP A 297 7.96 4.10 14.45
C TRP A 297 7.08 4.57 13.29
N MET A 298 6.24 5.58 13.54
CA MET A 298 5.49 6.27 12.51
C MET A 298 5.35 7.76 12.83
N VAL A 299 5.18 8.57 11.79
CA VAL A 299 4.87 10.01 11.94
C VAL A 299 3.35 10.18 11.93
N VAL A 300 2.83 10.96 12.87
CA VAL A 300 1.41 11.30 12.95
C VAL A 300 1.20 12.81 12.92
N ASN A 301 0.06 13.23 12.38
CA ASN A 301 -0.36 14.62 12.47
C ASN A 301 -0.94 14.95 13.86
N GLN A 302 -1.33 16.21 14.06
CA GLN A 302 -1.96 16.70 15.30
C GLN A 302 -3.25 15.95 15.71
N ASN A 303 -3.91 15.26 14.77
CA ASN A 303 -5.13 14.50 15.04
C ASN A 303 -4.82 13.02 15.38
N GLY A 304 -3.55 12.63 15.49
CA GLY A 304 -3.15 11.24 15.72
C GLY A 304 -3.42 10.35 14.51
N VAL A 305 -3.42 10.89 13.28
CA VAL A 305 -3.55 10.08 12.06
C VAL A 305 -2.17 9.86 11.47
N CYS A 306 -1.85 8.62 11.12
CA CYS A 306 -0.60 8.24 10.47
C CYS A 306 -0.41 9.02 9.16
N MET A 307 0.75 9.66 9.03
CA MET A 307 1.20 10.29 7.79
C MET A 307 1.92 9.24 6.96
N THR A 308 1.42 8.99 5.75
CA THR A 308 2.01 8.00 4.84
C THR A 308 2.74 8.69 3.70
N GLN A 309 3.68 7.99 3.06
CA GLN A 309 4.40 8.52 1.89
C GLN A 309 3.45 8.93 0.76
N LYS A 310 2.28 8.26 0.63
CA LYS A 310 1.23 8.64 -0.31
C LYS A 310 0.74 10.07 -0.06
N GLN A 311 0.56 10.46 1.20
CA GLN A 311 0.08 11.79 1.58
C GLN A 311 1.20 12.83 1.61
N GLU A 312 2.37 12.45 2.12
CA GLU A 312 3.54 13.30 2.29
C GLU A 312 4.78 12.61 1.70
N PRO A 313 5.06 12.83 0.40
CA PRO A 313 6.21 12.22 -0.28
C PRO A 313 7.56 12.57 0.35
N ARG A 314 7.70 13.78 0.93
CA ARG A 314 8.97 14.25 1.55
C ARG A 314 9.45 13.35 2.70
N LEU A 315 8.59 12.49 3.26
CA LEU A 315 9.00 11.48 4.21
C LEU A 315 10.11 10.57 3.65
N CYS A 316 10.18 10.33 2.33
CA CYS A 316 11.25 9.56 1.70
C CYS A 316 12.64 10.16 1.89
N LEU A 317 12.74 11.46 2.17
CA LEU A 317 13.98 12.20 2.35
C LEU A 317 14.49 12.15 3.80
N VAL A 318 13.69 11.60 4.70
CA VAL A 318 14.07 11.37 6.09
C VAL A 318 14.82 10.05 6.17
N ASN A 319 16.08 10.12 6.57
CA ASN A 319 17.04 9.02 6.65
C ASN A 319 17.26 8.57 8.09
N PRO A 320 16.54 7.53 8.56
CA PRO A 320 16.82 6.90 9.84
C PRO A 320 17.98 5.91 9.72
N SER A 321 18.89 5.89 10.70
CA SER A 321 19.91 4.86 10.89
C SER A 321 19.90 4.40 12.34
N ILE A 322 20.12 3.10 12.57
CA ILE A 322 20.09 2.52 13.93
C ILE A 322 21.49 2.09 14.32
N ASP A 323 21.93 2.55 15.49
CA ASP A 323 23.10 2.03 16.18
C ASP A 323 22.65 1.14 17.34
N LEU A 324 22.81 -0.18 17.17
CA LEU A 324 22.45 -1.17 18.18
C LEU A 324 23.37 -1.12 19.42
N LYS A 325 24.62 -0.68 19.28
CA LYS A 325 25.58 -0.60 20.39
C LYS A 325 25.25 0.57 21.30
N GLN A 326 24.97 1.72 20.68
CA GLN A 326 24.56 2.93 21.41
C GLN A 326 23.08 2.93 21.79
N LYS A 327 22.29 2.00 21.23
CA LYS A 327 20.85 1.89 21.45
C LYS A 327 20.09 3.16 21.06
N ILE A 328 20.50 3.78 19.96
CA ILE A 328 19.87 4.99 19.42
C ILE A 328 19.52 4.81 17.94
N MET A 329 18.48 5.52 17.51
CA MET A 329 18.20 5.80 16.11
C MET A 329 18.58 7.25 15.82
N VAL A 330 19.43 7.48 14.83
CA VAL A 330 19.78 8.81 14.33
C VAL A 330 18.93 9.10 13.10
N ILE A 331 18.31 10.27 13.06
CA ILE A 331 17.45 10.74 11.97
C ILE A 331 18.15 11.92 11.31
N GLN A 332 18.29 11.85 9.98
CA GLN A 332 18.93 12.86 9.15
C GLN A 332 18.03 13.24 7.98
N ALA A 333 18.06 14.50 7.57
CA ALA A 333 17.47 14.97 6.33
C ALA A 333 18.27 16.16 5.83
N GLU A 334 18.26 16.40 4.51
CA GLU A 334 18.97 17.53 3.92
C GLU A 334 18.46 18.86 4.50
N GLY A 335 19.39 19.74 4.87
CA GLY A 335 19.08 21.04 5.47
C GLY A 335 18.61 20.99 6.94
N MET A 336 18.67 19.84 7.61
CA MET A 336 18.30 19.67 9.02
C MET A 336 19.46 19.11 9.83
N ASP A 337 19.65 19.61 11.07
CA ASP A 337 20.62 19.02 11.99
C ASP A 337 20.20 17.59 12.37
N PRO A 338 21.14 16.62 12.43
CA PRO A 338 20.85 15.26 12.87
C PRO A 338 20.23 15.21 14.26
N ILE A 339 19.26 14.33 14.47
CA ILE A 339 18.59 14.15 15.76
C ILE A 339 18.53 12.69 16.18
N SER A 340 18.74 12.42 17.48
CA SER A 340 18.77 11.07 18.03
C SER A 340 17.51 10.74 18.83
N VAL A 341 17.00 9.52 18.66
CA VAL A 341 15.89 8.92 19.40
C VAL A 341 16.39 7.67 20.11
N SER A 342 16.11 7.52 21.40
CA SER A 342 16.48 6.30 22.15
C SER A 342 15.62 5.11 21.72
N LEU A 343 16.24 3.94 21.53
CA LEU A 343 15.55 2.71 21.17
C LEU A 343 14.79 2.09 22.36
N GLU A 344 15.19 2.41 23.59
CA GLU A 344 14.68 1.75 24.81
C GLU A 344 13.83 2.69 25.69
N ASP A 345 14.04 4.01 25.63
CA ASP A 345 13.34 4.92 26.55
C ASP A 345 11.85 5.02 26.23
N ASN A 346 11.00 4.60 27.18
CA ASN A 346 9.55 4.88 27.19
C ASN A 346 9.26 6.18 27.97
N THR A 347 10.05 7.24 27.75
CA THR A 347 9.90 8.51 28.49
C THR A 347 8.66 9.31 28.06
N GLY A 348 8.03 8.93 26.95
CA GLY A 348 6.84 9.56 26.40
C GLY A 348 5.54 9.17 27.11
N LYS A 349 4.57 10.10 27.09
CA LYS A 349 3.18 9.80 27.48
C LYS A 349 2.63 8.69 26.59
N GLU A 350 1.93 7.72 27.19
CA GLU A 350 1.19 6.71 26.44
C GLU A 350 0.07 7.40 25.64
N ALA A 351 0.00 7.06 24.36
CA ALA A 351 -1.06 7.50 23.45
C ALA A 351 -1.66 6.28 22.74
N VAL A 352 -2.98 6.26 22.62
CA VAL A 352 -3.70 5.30 21.79
C VAL A 352 -3.98 5.98 20.46
N ILE A 353 -3.41 5.44 19.39
CA ILE A 353 -3.44 6.06 18.07
C ILE A 353 -4.03 5.08 17.05
N CYS A 354 -4.79 5.62 16.10
CA CYS A 354 -5.38 4.85 15.01
C CYS A 354 -4.54 5.03 13.75
N GLU A 355 -4.22 3.92 13.06
CA GLU A 355 -3.50 3.98 11.77
C GLU A 355 -4.29 4.72 10.68
N SER A 356 -5.62 4.76 10.79
CA SER A 356 -6.52 5.44 9.86
C SER A 356 -7.74 6.00 10.60
N LYS A 357 -8.35 7.07 10.05
CA LYS A 357 -9.64 7.60 10.54
C LYS A 357 -10.78 6.57 10.47
N VAL A 358 -10.63 5.52 9.66
CA VAL A 358 -11.69 4.55 9.31
C VAL A 358 -11.41 3.14 9.86
N CYS A 359 -10.25 2.89 10.48
CA CYS A 359 -9.90 1.57 11.00
C CYS A 359 -9.91 1.55 12.55
N SER A 360 -10.57 0.55 13.13
CA SER A 360 -10.73 0.35 14.58
C SER A 360 -9.54 -0.34 15.26
N HIS A 361 -8.42 -0.56 14.55
CA HIS A 361 -7.21 -1.12 15.13
C HIS A 361 -6.45 -0.05 15.94
N ARG A 362 -6.64 -0.10 17.25
CA ARG A 362 -5.97 0.75 18.23
C ARG A 362 -4.63 0.12 18.61
N VAL A 363 -3.53 0.76 18.24
CA VAL A 363 -2.19 0.34 18.65
C VAL A 363 -1.76 1.22 19.83
N LYS A 364 -1.19 0.59 20.87
CA LYS A 364 -0.57 1.32 21.97
C LYS A 364 0.76 1.90 21.50
N THR A 365 0.91 3.20 21.64
CA THR A 365 2.08 3.93 21.15
C THR A 365 2.64 4.87 22.22
N HIS A 366 3.93 5.15 22.13
CA HIS A 366 4.64 6.10 22.98
C HIS A 366 5.11 7.28 22.14
N ASP A 367 4.90 8.49 22.65
CA ASP A 367 5.37 9.71 22.02
C ASP A 367 6.89 9.88 22.16
N CYS A 368 7.60 10.27 21.09
CA CYS A 368 9.06 10.44 21.15
C CYS A 368 9.52 11.81 21.70
N GLY A 369 8.58 12.65 22.16
CA GLY A 369 8.84 13.91 22.84
C GLY A 369 8.87 15.15 21.93
N GLU A 370 8.80 16.33 22.56
CA GLU A 370 8.67 17.62 21.85
C GLU A 370 9.84 17.95 20.94
N ARG A 371 11.06 17.54 21.30
CA ARG A 371 12.25 17.80 20.47
C ARG A 371 12.15 17.11 19.11
N ILE A 372 11.71 15.85 19.10
CA ILE A 372 11.53 15.06 17.88
C ILE A 372 10.32 15.58 17.08
N ALA A 373 9.23 15.91 17.77
CA ALA A 373 8.06 16.52 17.15
C ALA A 373 8.40 17.85 16.46
N GLY A 374 9.21 18.71 17.10
CA GLY A 374 9.68 19.97 16.53
C GLY A 374 10.55 19.77 15.28
N TRP A 375 11.42 18.76 15.28
CA TRP A 375 12.26 18.42 14.13
C TRP A 375 11.41 18.03 12.91
N PHE A 376 10.48 17.07 13.08
CA PHE A 376 9.58 16.65 12.00
C PHE A 376 8.65 17.78 11.54
N SER A 377 8.15 18.58 12.48
CA SER A 377 7.25 19.69 12.17
C SER A 377 7.93 20.77 11.35
N THR A 378 9.20 21.05 11.64
CA THR A 378 10.03 21.98 10.87
C THR A 378 10.28 21.43 9.47
N PHE A 379 10.72 20.17 9.36
CA PHE A 379 11.03 19.54 8.08
C PHE A 379 9.82 19.41 7.14
N LEU A 380 8.63 19.09 7.68
CA LEU A 380 7.39 18.91 6.90
C LEU A 380 6.54 20.17 6.79
N GLY A 381 6.94 21.27 7.45
CA GLY A 381 6.22 22.55 7.45
C GLY A 381 4.83 22.50 8.09
N ARG A 382 4.55 21.48 8.92
CA ARG A 382 3.24 21.28 9.56
C ARG A 382 3.36 20.54 10.90
N PRO A 383 2.47 20.78 11.88
CA PRO A 383 2.52 20.08 13.16
C PRO A 383 2.39 18.56 13.01
N CYS A 384 3.42 17.84 13.46
CA CYS A 384 3.47 16.39 13.46
C CYS A 384 4.37 15.85 14.58
N ARG A 385 4.21 14.58 14.91
CA ARG A 385 4.90 13.90 16.02
C ARG A 385 5.37 12.53 15.58
N LEU A 386 6.53 12.12 16.09
CA LEU A 386 7.00 10.74 15.93
C LEU A 386 6.50 9.92 17.11
N ILE A 387 5.93 8.76 16.81
CA ILE A 387 5.44 7.82 17.81
C ILE A 387 6.08 6.46 17.60
N ARG A 388 6.35 5.76 18.70
CA ARG A 388 6.92 4.41 18.75
C ARG A 388 5.84 3.42 19.15
N GLN A 389 5.81 2.25 18.52
CA GLN A 389 4.97 1.16 18.97
C GLN A 389 5.41 0.63 20.34
N SER A 390 4.47 0.35 21.23
CA SER A 390 4.77 -0.36 22.47
C SER A 390 5.10 -1.83 22.19
N SER A 391 6.22 -2.31 22.71
CA SER A 391 6.63 -3.72 22.61
C SER A 391 5.81 -4.65 23.52
N ASP A 392 4.97 -4.10 24.41
CA ASP A 392 4.28 -4.84 25.46
C ASP A 392 2.95 -5.44 24.95
N MET A 393 3.05 -6.27 23.91
CA MET A 393 1.97 -7.15 23.45
C MET A 393 2.09 -8.52 24.12
N LYS A 394 2.17 -8.56 25.45
CA LYS A 394 1.62 -9.69 26.19
C LYS A 394 0.11 -9.54 26.12
N SER A 395 -0.49 -10.11 25.07
CA SER A 395 -1.93 -10.27 24.98
C SER A 395 -2.41 -11.01 26.23
N LYS A 396 -2.91 -10.26 27.22
CA LYS A 396 -3.92 -10.77 28.15
C LYS A 396 -5.21 -10.86 27.34
N SER A 397 -5.26 -11.77 26.36
CA SER A 397 -6.55 -12.20 25.84
C SER A 397 -7.26 -12.85 27.03
N HIS A 398 -8.37 -12.25 27.44
CA HIS A 398 -9.30 -12.92 28.32
C HIS A 398 -9.73 -14.20 27.62
N GLN A 399 -9.16 -15.32 28.07
CA GLN A 399 -9.45 -16.67 27.65
C GLN A 399 -10.91 -16.96 27.98
N LYS A 400 -11.83 -16.64 27.06
CA LYS A 400 -13.14 -17.29 27.06
C LYS A 400 -12.94 -18.66 26.42
N ASN A 401 -12.91 -19.67 27.29
CA ASN A 401 -12.83 -21.08 26.94
C ASN A 401 -13.86 -21.46 25.88
N THR A 402 -13.42 -21.68 24.64
CA THR A 402 -14.04 -22.60 23.70
C THR A 402 -13.04 -23.69 23.40
N LYS A 403 -13.34 -24.90 23.88
CA LYS A 403 -12.53 -26.10 23.67
C LYS A 403 -12.55 -26.51 22.20
N GLY A 404 -11.36 -26.73 21.64
CA GLY A 404 -11.17 -27.50 20.40
C GLY A 404 -10.50 -26.70 19.28
N LEU A 405 -9.43 -27.29 18.74
CA LEU A 405 -8.55 -26.86 17.65
C LEU A 405 -7.40 -25.93 18.03
N SER A 406 -6.21 -26.38 17.64
CA SER A 406 -4.88 -25.78 17.82
C SER A 406 -4.83 -24.35 17.26
N PRO A 407 -4.21 -23.40 17.97
CA PRO A 407 -4.22 -22.00 17.58
C PRO A 407 -3.30 -21.79 16.38
N ALA A 408 -3.87 -21.46 15.22
CA ALA A 408 -3.14 -20.76 14.17
C ALA A 408 -2.55 -19.49 14.79
N THR A 409 -1.24 -19.36 14.70
CA THR A 409 -0.42 -18.32 15.34
C THR A 409 -0.82 -16.96 14.78
N ASN A 410 -1.79 -16.29 15.41
CA ASN A 410 -2.12 -14.89 15.16
C ASN A 410 -0.94 -14.02 15.61
N ILE A 411 0.07 -13.90 14.74
CA ILE A 411 1.17 -12.95 14.93
C ILE A 411 0.57 -11.58 14.65
N SER A 412 0.48 -10.74 15.68
CA SER A 412 0.07 -9.35 15.58
C SER A 412 1.06 -8.59 14.67
N LEU A 413 0.75 -8.51 13.38
CA LEU A 413 1.42 -7.65 12.41
C LEU A 413 1.11 -6.22 12.83
N SER A 414 2.07 -5.60 13.51
CA SER A 414 1.89 -4.26 14.05
C SER A 414 2.68 -3.27 13.21
N LEU A 415 2.03 -2.20 12.77
CA LEU A 415 2.52 -1.13 11.87
C LEU A 415 3.02 -1.56 10.48
N VAL A 416 3.18 -2.85 10.24
CA VAL A 416 3.53 -3.45 8.94
C VAL A 416 2.25 -3.61 8.10
N ASN A 417 2.31 -3.28 6.81
CA ASN A 417 1.10 -3.20 5.97
C ASN A 417 0.44 -4.57 5.76
N GLU A 418 1.20 -5.60 5.36
CA GLU A 418 0.63 -6.86 4.88
C GLU A 418 1.42 -8.10 5.31
N ALA A 419 2.77 -8.04 5.39
CA ALA A 419 3.59 -9.17 5.85
C ALA A 419 4.93 -8.71 6.44
N GLN A 420 5.56 -9.56 7.25
CA GLN A 420 6.79 -9.26 8.00
C GLN A 420 7.97 -8.85 7.12
N TYR A 421 8.11 -9.46 5.95
CA TYR A 421 9.15 -9.11 4.99
C TYR A 421 8.59 -9.05 3.58
N LEU A 422 9.17 -8.16 2.78
CA LEU A 422 9.01 -8.14 1.35
C LEU A 422 10.34 -8.54 0.70
N LEU A 423 10.29 -9.54 -0.19
CA LEU A 423 11.42 -9.97 -0.99
C LEU A 423 11.21 -9.58 -2.46
N ILE A 424 12.28 -9.11 -3.10
CA ILE A 424 12.34 -8.87 -4.54
C ILE A 424 13.62 -9.45 -5.13
N ASN A 425 13.58 -9.79 -6.40
CA ASN A 425 14.72 -10.29 -7.15
C ASN A 425 15.30 -9.21 -8.09
N VAL A 426 16.62 -9.11 -8.14
CA VAL A 426 17.34 -8.18 -9.04
C VAL A 426 17.02 -8.47 -10.51
N ALA A 427 16.90 -9.74 -10.92
CA ALA A 427 16.55 -10.08 -12.30
C ALA A 427 15.16 -9.57 -12.69
N SER A 428 14.17 -9.66 -11.78
CA SER A 428 12.82 -9.09 -11.96
C SER A 428 12.86 -7.57 -12.10
N ILE A 429 13.73 -6.89 -11.34
CA ILE A 429 13.92 -5.44 -11.42
C ILE A 429 14.53 -5.03 -12.78
N LEU A 430 15.53 -5.78 -13.26
CA LEU A 430 16.18 -5.51 -14.54
C LEU A 430 15.18 -5.62 -15.69
N GLN A 431 14.38 -6.69 -15.72
CA GLN A 431 13.33 -6.86 -16.72
C GLN A 431 12.31 -5.71 -16.67
N LEU A 432 11.88 -5.32 -15.46
CA LEU A 432 10.98 -4.17 -15.31
C LEU A 432 11.61 -2.87 -15.80
N LYS A 433 12.90 -2.64 -15.52
CA LYS A 433 13.64 -1.46 -15.99
C LYS A 433 13.67 -1.38 -17.51
N GLU A 434 13.82 -2.51 -18.21
CA GLU A 434 13.74 -2.54 -19.69
C GLU A 434 12.36 -2.10 -20.19
N HIS A 435 11.29 -2.61 -19.59
CA HIS A 435 9.92 -2.20 -19.93
C HIS A 435 9.65 -0.72 -19.65
N ILE A 436 10.16 -0.18 -18.53
CA ILE A 436 10.05 1.24 -18.21
C ILE A 436 10.82 2.07 -19.23
N SER A 437 12.06 1.69 -19.54
CA SER A 437 12.94 2.43 -20.47
C SER A 437 12.36 2.48 -21.90
N ALA A 438 11.60 1.45 -22.29
CA ALA A 438 10.90 1.42 -23.57
C ALA A 438 9.75 2.45 -23.66
N ARG A 439 9.15 2.81 -22.51
CA ARG A 439 8.01 3.75 -22.42
C ARG A 439 8.46 5.16 -22.05
N TRP A 440 9.47 5.27 -21.20
CA TRP A 440 9.94 6.50 -20.60
C TRP A 440 11.45 6.64 -20.80
N LYS A 441 11.86 7.73 -21.46
CA LYS A 441 13.23 7.92 -21.98
C LYS A 441 14.22 8.50 -20.97
N GLU A 442 13.81 8.70 -19.73
CA GLU A 442 14.70 9.22 -18.69
C GLU A 442 15.57 8.11 -18.10
N PRO A 443 16.84 8.41 -17.77
CA PRO A 443 17.74 7.44 -17.19
C PRO A 443 17.24 7.04 -15.79
N LEU A 444 17.00 5.75 -15.59
CA LEU A 444 16.60 5.19 -14.30
C LEU A 444 17.71 4.27 -13.75
N GLU A 445 18.28 4.63 -12.62
CA GLU A 445 19.27 3.81 -11.92
C GLU A 445 18.62 2.58 -11.28
N ILE A 446 19.35 1.46 -11.23
CA ILE A 446 18.80 0.20 -10.70
C ILE A 446 18.58 0.32 -9.20
N GLU A 447 19.51 0.96 -8.49
CA GLU A 447 19.50 1.18 -7.06
C GLU A 447 18.30 2.04 -6.62
N GLU A 448 17.99 3.07 -7.41
CA GLU A 448 16.81 3.91 -7.21
C GLU A 448 15.53 3.08 -7.35
N LEU A 449 15.43 2.29 -8.42
CA LEU A 449 14.26 1.45 -8.67
C LEU A 449 14.07 0.40 -7.57
N ILE A 450 15.14 -0.24 -7.10
CA ILE A 450 15.12 -1.16 -5.96
C ILE A 450 14.54 -0.48 -4.71
N ARG A 451 14.97 0.75 -4.41
CA ARG A 451 14.51 1.51 -3.24
C ARG A 451 13.01 1.87 -3.34
N ARG A 452 12.46 2.12 -4.54
CA ARG A 452 11.01 2.37 -4.74
C ARG A 452 10.14 1.22 -4.27
N PHE A 453 10.58 -0.03 -4.42
CA PHE A 453 9.80 -1.21 -4.00
C PHE A 453 9.77 -1.42 -2.50
N ARG A 454 10.66 -0.76 -1.75
CA ARG A 454 10.71 -0.80 -0.29
C ARG A 454 10.83 -2.22 0.28
N ALA A 455 11.50 -3.11 -0.46
CA ALA A 455 11.75 -4.49 -0.04
C ALA A 455 12.70 -4.53 1.15
N ASN A 456 12.57 -5.54 2.00
CA ASN A 456 13.49 -5.82 3.09
C ASN A 456 14.66 -6.69 2.64
N ILE A 457 14.37 -7.65 1.77
CA ILE A 457 15.35 -8.62 1.26
C ILE A 457 15.40 -8.47 -0.25
N VAL A 458 16.56 -8.17 -0.78
CA VAL A 458 16.82 -8.18 -2.22
C VAL A 458 17.74 -9.35 -2.51
N ILE A 459 17.37 -10.19 -3.46
CA ILE A 459 18.16 -11.36 -3.84
C ILE A 459 18.68 -11.23 -5.27
N SER A 460 19.78 -11.92 -5.54
CA SER A 460 20.27 -12.17 -6.89
C SER A 460 19.90 -13.61 -7.26
N ALA A 461 18.94 -13.76 -8.16
CA ALA A 461 18.53 -15.04 -8.72
C ALA A 461 18.63 -14.99 -10.26
N PRO A 462 18.93 -16.11 -10.93
CA PRO A 462 19.18 -16.12 -12.37
C PRO A 462 17.96 -15.77 -13.24
N GLU A 463 16.75 -16.14 -12.82
CA GLU A 463 15.53 -15.97 -13.62
C GLU A 463 14.67 -14.83 -13.07
N SER A 464 14.14 -13.98 -13.95
CA SER A 464 13.17 -12.96 -13.57
C SER A 464 11.86 -13.60 -13.10
N PHE A 465 11.33 -13.11 -11.98
CA PHE A 465 10.08 -13.54 -11.35
C PHE A 465 10.06 -14.99 -10.85
N GLU A 466 11.19 -15.69 -10.81
CA GLU A 466 11.23 -17.06 -10.28
C GLU A 466 10.82 -17.14 -8.81
N GLU A 467 10.95 -16.05 -8.07
CA GLU A 467 10.51 -15.94 -6.68
C GLU A 467 9.00 -16.17 -6.50
N GLU A 468 8.20 -15.98 -7.55
CA GLU A 468 6.74 -16.17 -7.49
C GLU A 468 6.33 -17.64 -7.42
N GLU A 469 7.22 -18.57 -7.81
CA GLU A 469 6.98 -20.02 -7.81
C GLU A 469 7.34 -20.69 -6.48
N TRP A 470 7.86 -19.93 -5.52
CA TRP A 470 8.34 -20.46 -4.25
C TRP A 470 7.22 -20.59 -3.23
N ALA A 471 7.22 -21.69 -2.49
CA ALA A 471 6.35 -21.94 -1.34
C ALA A 471 7.06 -21.59 -0.03
N GLU A 472 8.35 -21.90 0.07
CA GLU A 472 9.18 -21.62 1.24
C GLU A 472 10.59 -21.24 0.79
N ILE A 473 11.32 -20.50 1.64
CA ILE A 473 12.74 -20.22 1.44
C ILE A 473 13.50 -20.41 2.74
N SER A 474 14.73 -20.90 2.64
CA SER A 474 15.68 -20.97 3.76
C SER A 474 16.88 -20.07 3.50
N ILE A 475 17.29 -19.29 4.49
CA ILE A 475 18.49 -18.44 4.45
C ILE A 475 19.30 -18.72 5.72
N GLY A 476 20.36 -19.51 5.59
CA GLY A 476 21.09 -20.02 6.76
C GLY A 476 20.18 -20.86 7.66
N ALA A 477 20.03 -20.46 8.92
CA ALA A 477 19.15 -21.12 9.88
C ALA A 477 17.70 -20.59 9.88
N LEU A 478 17.41 -19.54 9.11
CA LEU A 478 16.10 -18.90 9.04
C LEU A 478 15.22 -19.59 7.99
N GLN A 479 13.99 -19.90 8.35
CA GLN A 479 12.98 -20.48 7.46
C GLN A 479 11.82 -19.51 7.28
N PHE A 480 11.46 -19.25 6.04
CA PHE A 480 10.38 -18.34 5.69
C PHE A 480 9.35 -19.05 4.82
N GLN A 481 8.08 -18.85 5.16
CA GLN A 481 6.96 -19.23 4.32
C GLN A 481 6.62 -18.09 3.36
N VAL A 482 6.40 -18.42 2.09
CA VAL A 482 5.90 -17.48 1.09
C VAL A 482 4.39 -17.37 1.25
N VAL A 483 3.92 -16.16 1.61
CA VAL A 483 2.49 -15.89 1.83
C VAL A 483 1.78 -15.63 0.51
N GLY A 484 2.45 -14.96 -0.43
CA GLY A 484 1.89 -14.62 -1.74
C GLY A 484 2.54 -13.40 -2.39
N PRO A 485 2.07 -13.00 -3.57
CA PRO A 485 2.59 -11.83 -4.29
C PRO A 485 2.22 -10.51 -3.61
N CYS A 486 3.08 -9.50 -3.75
CA CYS A 486 2.85 -8.16 -3.22
C CYS A 486 2.19 -7.24 -4.25
N SER A 487 0.94 -6.84 -3.99
CA SER A 487 0.22 -5.84 -4.77
C SER A 487 0.83 -4.45 -4.58
N ARG A 488 1.34 -3.84 -5.65
CA ARG A 488 1.99 -2.54 -5.58
C ARG A 488 0.99 -1.40 -5.72
N CYS A 489 1.20 -0.38 -4.90
CA CYS A 489 0.44 0.87 -4.93
C CYS A 489 1.34 2.05 -5.32
N GLN A 490 0.76 3.25 -5.35
CA GLN A 490 1.42 4.51 -5.75
C GLN A 490 2.70 4.88 -4.99
N ILE A 491 3.03 4.19 -3.89
CA ILE A 491 4.28 4.42 -3.17
C ILE A 491 5.49 4.21 -4.09
N ILE A 492 5.43 3.23 -5.02
CA ILE A 492 6.54 3.01 -5.97
C ILE A 492 6.71 4.16 -6.98
N CYS A 493 5.70 5.02 -7.13
CA CYS A 493 5.76 6.19 -7.98
C CYS A 493 6.58 7.32 -7.34
N ILE A 494 6.94 7.23 -6.07
CA ILE A 494 7.69 8.29 -5.39
C ILE A 494 9.18 8.04 -5.57
N ASP A 495 9.86 9.01 -6.16
CA ASP A 495 11.31 9.03 -6.22
C ASP A 495 11.89 9.13 -4.82
N GLN A 496 12.72 8.17 -4.44
CA GLN A 496 13.20 8.10 -3.06
C GLN A 496 14.33 9.12 -2.77
N GLN A 497 14.87 9.80 -3.78
CA GLN A 497 15.89 10.84 -3.66
C GLN A 497 15.30 12.25 -3.73
N SER A 498 14.32 12.50 -4.60
CA SER A 498 13.71 13.83 -4.76
C SER A 498 12.36 14.00 -4.05
N GLY A 499 11.65 12.89 -3.78
CA GLY A 499 10.27 12.92 -3.28
C GLY A 499 9.23 13.27 -4.34
N GLU A 500 9.62 13.41 -5.60
CA GLU A 500 8.70 13.69 -6.70
C GLU A 500 7.89 12.46 -7.09
N ARG A 501 6.66 12.68 -7.59
CA ARG A 501 5.75 11.61 -8.00
C ARG A 501 5.84 11.39 -9.51
N ASN A 502 6.12 10.15 -9.89
CA ASN A 502 6.08 9.65 -11.25
C ASN A 502 5.19 8.42 -11.40
N LYS A 503 4.05 8.59 -12.08
CA LYS A 503 3.05 7.55 -12.31
C LYS A 503 3.50 6.46 -13.29
N GLU A 504 4.51 6.73 -14.11
CA GLU A 504 4.97 5.82 -15.18
C GLU A 504 5.47 4.48 -14.65
N ILE A 505 6.04 4.43 -13.44
CA ILE A 505 6.56 3.19 -12.85
C ILE A 505 5.43 2.17 -12.62
N LEU A 506 4.33 2.58 -11.98
CA LEU A 506 3.21 1.68 -11.71
C LEU A 506 2.42 1.35 -12.99
N GLN A 507 2.32 2.29 -13.93
CA GLN A 507 1.72 2.04 -15.24
C GLN A 507 2.54 1.06 -16.09
N SER A 508 3.87 1.19 -16.07
CA SER A 508 4.78 0.28 -16.79
C SER A 508 4.79 -1.10 -16.16
N LEU A 509 4.75 -1.20 -14.82
CA LEU A 509 4.55 -2.47 -14.11
C LEU A 509 3.23 -3.12 -14.52
N SER A 510 2.14 -2.35 -14.50
CA SER A 510 0.83 -2.83 -14.93
C SER A 510 0.85 -3.34 -16.37
N ALA A 511 1.47 -2.60 -17.29
CA ALA A 511 1.59 -3.01 -18.69
C ALA A 511 2.44 -4.28 -18.86
N ALA A 512 3.59 -4.37 -18.18
CA ALA A 512 4.49 -5.53 -18.25
C ALA A 512 3.86 -6.81 -17.68
N ARG A 513 2.91 -6.67 -16.74
CA ARG A 513 2.30 -7.80 -16.02
C ARG A 513 0.85 -8.07 -16.45
N GLY A 514 0.48 -7.69 -17.68
CA GLY A 514 -0.86 -7.98 -18.21
C GLY A 514 -1.97 -7.31 -17.39
N ARG A 515 -1.80 -6.02 -17.11
CA ARG A 515 -2.63 -5.15 -16.26
C ARG A 515 -2.49 -5.38 -14.75
N LYS A 516 -1.91 -6.48 -14.26
CA LYS A 516 -1.69 -6.72 -12.81
C LYS A 516 -0.62 -5.79 -12.23
N THR A 517 -0.72 -5.44 -10.95
CA THR A 517 0.24 -4.54 -10.29
C THR A 517 1.12 -5.24 -9.26
N ASN A 518 1.33 -6.56 -9.41
CA ASN A 518 2.06 -7.35 -8.42
C ASN A 518 3.56 -7.33 -8.71
N PHE A 519 4.38 -7.15 -7.67
CA PHE A 519 5.84 -7.23 -7.76
C PHE A 519 6.46 -7.60 -6.41
N GLY A 520 7.27 -8.66 -6.40
CA GLY A 520 7.86 -9.23 -5.19
C GLY A 520 6.90 -10.13 -4.42
N ILE A 521 7.44 -10.82 -3.42
CA ILE A 521 6.70 -11.80 -2.60
C ILE A 521 6.76 -11.42 -1.12
N TYR A 522 5.68 -11.72 -0.42
CA TYR A 522 5.60 -11.59 1.03
C TYR A 522 6.11 -12.85 1.71
N LEU A 523 6.91 -12.63 2.76
CA LEU A 523 7.45 -13.69 3.58
C LEU A 523 6.99 -13.56 5.03
N MET A 524 6.78 -14.71 5.66
CA MET A 524 6.56 -14.82 7.10
C MET A 524 7.62 -15.76 7.69
N ASN A 525 8.28 -15.34 8.76
CA ASN A 525 9.25 -16.18 9.44
C ASN A 525 8.51 -17.31 10.18
N GLN A 526 8.90 -18.56 9.94
CA GLN A 526 8.42 -19.70 10.72
C GLN A 526 9.36 -19.85 11.93
N PRO A 527 8.90 -19.53 13.16
CA PRO A 527 9.75 -19.67 14.32
C PRO A 527 10.02 -21.17 14.53
N LEU A 528 11.26 -21.62 14.30
CA LEU A 528 11.69 -22.89 14.86
C LEU A 528 11.55 -22.81 16.38
N HIS A 529 11.22 -23.94 17.01
CA HIS A 529 11.15 -24.10 18.46
C HIS A 529 12.48 -23.86 19.22
N SER A 530 13.47 -23.24 18.58
CA SER A 530 14.78 -22.93 19.15
C SER A 530 14.94 -21.43 19.39
N SER A 531 15.42 -21.07 20.58
CA SER A 531 15.57 -19.71 21.09
C SER A 531 16.66 -18.86 20.39
N PHE A 532 17.03 -19.18 19.14
CA PHE A 532 18.09 -18.48 18.43
C PHE A 532 17.55 -17.23 17.74
N SER A 533 18.05 -16.07 18.13
CA SER A 533 17.96 -14.86 17.31
C SER A 533 18.82 -15.09 16.07
N GLY A 534 18.18 -15.43 14.95
CA GLY A 534 18.90 -15.57 13.68
C GLY A 534 19.34 -14.20 13.18
N VAL A 535 20.52 -14.14 12.60
CA VAL A 535 21.03 -12.96 11.89
C VAL A 535 20.87 -13.22 10.39
N LEU A 536 20.30 -12.25 9.68
CA LEU A 536 20.24 -12.26 8.22
C LEU A 536 21.44 -11.48 7.69
N SER A 537 22.22 -12.08 6.79
CA SER A 537 23.43 -11.46 6.24
C SER A 537 23.44 -11.45 4.70
N VAL A 538 23.95 -10.37 4.11
CA VAL A 538 24.22 -10.25 2.68
C VAL A 538 25.25 -11.31 2.27
N GLY A 539 25.09 -11.89 1.08
CA GLY A 539 25.89 -13.00 0.56
C GLY A 539 25.40 -14.39 1.01
N SER A 540 24.48 -14.48 1.98
CA SER A 540 23.89 -15.77 2.39
C SER A 540 23.18 -16.44 1.22
N GLN A 541 23.37 -17.75 1.09
CA GLN A 541 22.67 -18.55 0.09
C GLN A 541 21.17 -18.66 0.45
N VAL A 542 20.32 -18.51 -0.56
CA VAL A 542 18.87 -18.70 -0.47
C VAL A 542 18.52 -20.04 -1.09
N LEU A 543 17.84 -20.89 -0.33
CA LEU A 543 17.40 -22.21 -0.76
C LEU A 543 15.86 -22.20 -0.87
N PRO A 544 15.29 -22.05 -2.08
CA PRO A 544 13.85 -22.08 -2.26
C PRO A 544 13.30 -23.52 -2.33
N VAL A 545 12.06 -23.67 -1.88
CA VAL A 545 11.20 -24.84 -2.09
C VAL A 545 10.09 -24.39 -3.03
N LEU A 546 9.90 -25.10 -4.14
CA LEU A 546 8.88 -24.78 -5.13
C LEU A 546 7.48 -25.17 -4.63
N LYS A 547 6.45 -24.48 -5.12
CA LYS A 547 5.06 -24.90 -4.93
C LYS A 547 4.85 -26.27 -5.55
N GLU A 548 4.14 -27.16 -4.87
CA GLU A 548 3.73 -28.44 -5.45
C GLU A 548 2.75 -28.15 -6.60
N ASN A 549 3.14 -28.46 -7.84
CA ASN A 549 2.24 -28.45 -8.97
C ASN A 549 1.15 -29.49 -8.73
N THR A 550 -0.06 -29.05 -8.40
CA THR A 550 -1.24 -29.90 -8.51
C THR A 550 -1.60 -30.03 -9.99
N GLU A 551 -0.77 -30.73 -10.77
CA GLU A 551 -1.16 -31.19 -12.09
C GLU A 551 -2.30 -32.19 -11.89
N ILE A 552 -3.49 -31.77 -12.31
CA ILE A 552 -4.67 -32.62 -12.47
C ILE A 552 -4.26 -33.76 -13.42
N GLN A 553 -4.01 -34.95 -12.89
CA GLN A 553 -3.89 -36.15 -13.71
C GLN A 553 -5.18 -36.30 -14.51
N PRO A 554 -5.13 -36.46 -15.85
CA PRO A 554 -6.32 -36.78 -16.62
C PRO A 554 -6.87 -38.12 -16.12
N PRO A 555 -8.21 -38.28 -16.02
CA PRO A 555 -8.79 -39.49 -15.48
C PRO A 555 -8.37 -40.67 -16.35
N THR A 556 -7.68 -41.63 -15.72
CA THR A 556 -7.44 -42.94 -16.30
C THR A 556 -8.77 -43.55 -16.69
N SER A 557 -8.96 -43.78 -17.98
CA SER A 557 -10.06 -44.55 -18.55
C SER A 557 -10.13 -45.92 -17.88
N SER A 558 -11.12 -46.12 -17.01
CA SER A 558 -11.46 -47.45 -16.52
C SER A 558 -12.19 -48.20 -17.62
N GLU A 559 -11.47 -49.13 -18.25
CA GLU A 559 -12.04 -50.16 -19.11
C GLU A 559 -13.10 -50.99 -18.37
N GLU A 560 -14.14 -51.31 -19.12
CA GLU A 560 -15.22 -52.22 -18.78
C GLU A 560 -14.69 -53.57 -18.26
N LYS A 561 -15.23 -54.02 -17.12
CA LYS A 561 -15.47 -55.44 -16.89
C LYS A 561 -16.88 -55.66 -16.35
N CYS A 562 -17.75 -56.08 -17.28
CA CYS A 562 -18.92 -56.90 -17.00
C CYS A 562 -18.56 -58.09 -16.10
N SER A 563 -19.38 -58.36 -15.09
CA SER A 563 -20.14 -59.62 -14.91
C SER A 563 -20.60 -59.81 -13.46
N GLY A 564 -21.86 -60.25 -13.29
CA GLY A 564 -22.36 -60.87 -12.06
C GLY A 564 -23.57 -60.19 -11.46
#